data_AF-A0A1M7HVQ5-F1
#
_entry.id   AF-A0A1M7HVQ5-F1
#
_cell.length_a   1.000
_cell.length_b   1.000
_cell.length_c   1.000
_cell.angle_alpha   90.00
_cell.angle_beta   90.00
_cell.angle_gamma   90.00
#
_symmetry.space_group_name_H-M   'P 1'
#
loop_
_entity.id
_entity.type
_entity.pdbx_description
1 polymer ?
#
loop_
_entity_poly.entity_id
_entity_poly.type
_entity_poly.pdbx_seq_one_letter_code
_entity_poly.pdbx_strand_id
1 'polypeptide(L)'
;MQTSLIHMGQRLKQILKQRKIKVIDFAKKAGFTNQIAHYHLRKSDMKRANLERFCTIIGITTEEFMRWNGAQLIAQDKNLHHGERLLAIIAEKGLNRSRLAERMDMSRRTMYNLFEKQTFSPSELERAAKAVDISLEAFLNPGTVAEARNSDTEEMMTQREKYYKLLEDHNELLHLYNNLKDEVIQLRRELQEVKKVAKTR
;
A
#
# COMPACT_ATOMS: atom_id res chain seq x y z
N MET A 1 15.72 -0.02 -20.23
CA MET A 1 15.44 0.45 -18.84
C MET A 1 13.99 0.89 -18.79
N GLN A 2 13.11 0.13 -18.13
CA GLN A 2 11.71 0.52 -17.95
C GLN A 2 11.63 1.61 -16.87
N THR A 3 11.56 2.88 -17.27
CA THR A 3 11.12 3.95 -16.38
C THR A 3 9.66 3.71 -16.04
N SER A 4 9.36 3.33 -14.80
CA SER A 4 8.00 3.46 -14.30
C SER A 4 7.58 4.92 -14.49
N LEU A 5 6.36 5.13 -14.98
CA LEU A 5 5.83 6.47 -15.27
C LEU A 5 5.59 7.18 -13.94
N ILE A 6 6.63 7.85 -13.43
CA ILE A 6 6.60 8.60 -12.19
C ILE A 6 5.57 9.73 -12.31
N HIS A 7 4.59 9.76 -11.41
CA HIS A 7 3.64 10.86 -11.33
C HIS A 7 4.30 12.10 -10.72
N MET A 8 4.78 13.01 -11.58
CA MET A 8 5.61 14.16 -11.21
C MET A 8 4.94 15.12 -10.22
N GLY A 9 3.64 15.40 -10.38
CA GLY A 9 2.88 16.27 -9.47
C GLY A 9 2.72 15.69 -8.06
N GLN A 10 2.46 14.39 -7.93
CA GLN A 10 2.36 13.71 -6.64
C GLN A 10 3.71 13.69 -5.91
N ARG A 11 4.80 13.44 -6.64
CA ARG A 11 6.16 13.50 -6.09
C ARG A 11 6.48 14.89 -5.57
N LEU A 12 6.18 15.93 -6.34
CA LEU A 12 6.35 17.32 -5.88
C LEU A 12 5.54 17.59 -4.60
N LYS A 13 4.31 17.10 -4.52
CA LYS A 13 3.46 17.22 -3.32
C LYS A 13 4.09 16.53 -2.10
N GLN A 14 4.69 15.35 -2.29
CA GLN A 14 5.39 14.62 -1.24
C GLN A 14 6.61 15.41 -0.75
N ILE A 15 7.43 15.92 -1.68
CA ILE A 15 8.61 16.75 -1.36
C ILE A 15 8.20 17.98 -0.53
N LEU A 16 7.15 18.70 -0.94
CA LEU A 16 6.65 19.88 -0.23
C LEU A 16 6.21 19.54 1.19
N LYS A 17 5.44 18.45 1.37
CA LYS A 17 5.01 17.96 2.68
C LYS A 17 6.22 17.62 3.56
N GLN A 18 7.22 16.94 3.01
CA GLN A 18 8.43 16.51 3.72
C GLN A 18 9.31 17.69 4.13
N ARG A 19 9.50 18.68 3.25
CA ARG A 19 10.23 19.92 3.56
C ARG A 19 9.45 20.89 4.45
N LYS A 20 8.25 20.51 4.93
CA LYS A 20 7.33 21.37 5.71
C LYS A 20 6.97 22.68 4.99
N ILE A 21 6.98 22.66 3.65
CA ILE A 21 6.60 23.80 2.82
C ILE A 21 5.09 23.71 2.58
N LYS A 22 4.33 24.70 3.06
CA LYS A 22 2.90 24.78 2.77
C LYS A 22 2.69 25.06 1.29
N VAL A 23 1.68 24.42 0.69
CA VAL A 23 1.35 24.61 -0.74
C VAL A 23 1.08 26.08 -1.07
N ILE A 24 0.47 26.83 -0.15
CA ILE A 24 0.24 28.27 -0.29
C ILE A 24 1.56 29.05 -0.42
N ASP A 25 2.58 28.69 0.37
CA ASP A 25 3.88 29.38 0.35
C ASP A 25 4.68 29.01 -0.90
N PHE A 26 4.58 27.75 -1.33
CA PHE A 26 5.10 27.32 -2.62
C PHE A 26 4.43 28.08 -3.77
N ALA A 27 3.10 28.22 -3.75
CA ALA A 27 2.35 28.96 -4.76
C ALA A 27 2.79 30.42 -4.85
N LYS A 28 2.94 31.10 -3.70
CA LYS A 28 3.46 32.47 -3.63
C LYS A 28 4.85 32.59 -4.24
N LYS A 29 5.78 31.70 -3.88
CA LYS A 29 7.15 31.70 -4.44
C LYS A 29 7.19 31.37 -5.93
N ALA A 30 6.25 30.57 -6.42
CA ALA A 30 6.11 30.23 -7.83
C ALA A 30 5.34 31.28 -8.65
N GLY A 31 4.80 32.32 -8.01
CA GLY A 31 3.97 33.34 -8.69
C GLY A 31 2.62 32.79 -9.16
N PHE A 32 2.06 31.81 -8.44
CA PHE A 32 0.78 31.18 -8.74
C PHE A 32 -0.27 31.49 -7.68
N THR A 33 -1.54 31.39 -8.08
CA THR A 33 -2.64 31.24 -7.12
C THR A 33 -2.60 29.84 -6.50
N ASN A 34 -3.18 29.68 -5.31
CA ASN A 34 -3.24 28.39 -4.63
C ASN A 34 -3.93 27.31 -5.49
N GLN A 35 -4.98 27.69 -6.24
CA GLN A 35 -5.68 26.80 -7.16
C GLN A 35 -4.77 26.30 -8.29
N ILE A 36 -3.97 27.18 -8.88
CA ILE A 36 -3.00 26.83 -9.94
C ILE A 36 -1.92 25.88 -9.40
N ALA A 37 -1.44 26.11 -8.17
CA ALA A 37 -0.49 25.19 -7.54
C ALA A 37 -1.09 23.78 -7.37
N HIS A 38 -2.33 23.67 -6.86
CA HIS A 38 -3.02 22.38 -6.76
C HIS A 38 -3.31 21.72 -8.11
N TYR A 39 -3.46 22.50 -9.18
CA TYR A 39 -3.55 21.97 -10.55
C TYR A 39 -2.23 21.32 -10.99
N HIS A 40 -1.09 21.98 -10.76
CA HIS A 40 0.23 21.40 -11.08
C HIS A 40 0.55 20.14 -10.26
N LEU A 41 0.18 20.11 -8.98
CA LEU A 41 0.40 18.94 -8.11
C LEU A 41 -0.45 17.70 -8.48
N ARG A 42 -1.46 17.86 -9.34
CA ARG A 42 -2.30 16.77 -9.86
C ARG A 42 -1.84 16.23 -11.21
N LYS A 43 -0.87 16.86 -11.87
CA LYS A 43 -0.40 16.40 -13.18
C LYS A 43 0.53 15.20 -13.07
N SER A 44 0.26 14.18 -13.87
CA SER A 44 1.12 12.99 -14.02
C SER A 44 2.49 13.36 -14.58
N ASP A 45 2.52 14.30 -15.52
CA ASP A 45 3.75 14.77 -16.16
C ASP A 45 3.93 16.29 -16.05
N MET A 46 5.17 16.75 -16.17
CA MET A 46 5.57 18.13 -16.00
C MET A 46 6.66 18.51 -17.00
N LYS A 47 6.44 19.61 -17.72
CA LYS A 47 7.45 20.18 -18.62
C LYS A 47 8.76 20.43 -17.86
N ARG A 48 9.88 20.07 -18.49
CA ARG A 48 11.23 20.23 -17.92
C ARG A 48 11.51 21.61 -17.33
N ALA A 49 11.16 22.68 -18.05
CA ALA A 49 11.32 24.06 -17.58
C ALA A 49 10.54 24.35 -16.28
N ASN A 50 9.34 23.79 -16.12
CA ASN A 50 8.57 23.92 -14.89
C ASN A 50 9.18 23.11 -13.75
N LEU A 51 9.67 21.90 -14.06
CA LEU A 51 10.32 21.05 -13.08
C LEU A 51 11.58 21.73 -12.52
N GLU A 52 12.46 22.23 -13.39
CA GLU A 52 13.68 22.96 -13.01
C GLU A 52 13.33 24.15 -12.11
N ARG A 53 12.37 24.97 -12.54
CA ARG A 53 11.90 26.12 -11.76
C ARG A 53 11.36 25.74 -10.39
N PHE A 54 10.56 24.67 -10.29
CA PHE A 54 10.00 24.23 -9.01
C PHE A 54 11.08 23.65 -8.10
N CYS A 55 12.05 22.91 -8.65
CA CYS A 55 13.20 22.39 -7.93
C CYS A 55 14.04 23.55 -7.34
N THR A 56 14.27 24.62 -8.11
CA THR A 56 14.94 25.83 -7.61
C THR A 56 14.18 26.48 -6.46
N ILE A 57 12.85 26.60 -6.55
CA ILE A 57 12.01 27.21 -5.50
C ILE A 57 12.06 26.44 -4.19
N ILE A 58 12.14 25.11 -4.27
CA ILE A 58 12.17 24.22 -3.10
C ILE A 58 13.60 23.87 -2.65
N GLY A 59 14.62 24.37 -3.35
CA GLY A 59 16.03 24.20 -3.01
C GLY A 59 16.58 22.79 -3.23
N ILE A 60 16.16 22.12 -4.30
CA ILE A 60 16.71 20.82 -4.72
C ILE A 60 17.13 20.86 -6.19
N THR A 61 17.93 19.90 -6.62
CA THR A 61 18.26 19.69 -8.03
C THR A 61 17.22 18.83 -8.75
N THR A 62 17.18 18.90 -10.07
CA THR A 62 16.33 18.01 -10.87
C THR A 62 16.76 16.55 -10.75
N GLU A 63 18.05 16.28 -10.57
CA GLU A 63 18.57 14.93 -10.32
C GLU A 63 18.07 14.39 -8.98
N GLU A 64 18.11 15.20 -7.92
CA GLU A 64 17.51 14.88 -6.62
C GLU A 64 16.00 14.64 -6.73
N PHE A 65 15.29 15.46 -7.49
CA PHE A 65 13.87 15.24 -7.76
C PHE A 65 13.60 13.92 -8.50
N MET A 66 14.39 13.60 -9.52
CA MET A 66 14.20 12.38 -10.32
C MET A 66 14.56 11.13 -9.53
N ARG A 67 15.54 11.23 -8.63
CA ARG A 67 15.94 10.17 -7.70
C ARG A 67 15.08 10.13 -6.44
N TRP A 68 14.19 11.09 -6.25
CA TRP A 68 13.32 11.19 -5.08
C TRP A 68 12.39 9.98 -4.98
N ASN A 69 12.89 8.97 -4.30
CA ASN A 69 12.13 7.83 -3.83
C ASN A 69 11.77 8.14 -2.38
N GLY A 70 10.51 7.91 -1.98
CA GLY A 70 10.05 8.16 -0.60
C GLY A 70 10.94 7.53 0.49
N ALA A 71 11.74 6.54 0.10
CA ALA A 71 12.81 5.86 0.81
C ALA A 71 14.01 6.72 1.26
N GLN A 72 14.40 7.76 0.52
CA GLN A 72 15.69 8.44 0.74
C GLN A 72 15.72 9.36 1.96
N LEU A 73 14.61 9.57 2.66
CA LEU A 73 14.55 10.46 3.82
C LEU A 73 14.27 9.78 5.16
N ILE A 74 13.92 8.48 5.21
CA ILE A 74 14.06 7.75 6.48
C ILE A 74 15.53 7.36 6.71
N ALA A 75 16.31 7.22 5.63
CA ALA A 75 17.77 7.10 5.69
C ALA A 75 18.50 8.39 6.14
N GLN A 76 17.81 9.53 6.25
CA GLN A 76 18.38 10.75 6.86
C GLN A 76 18.11 10.87 8.36
N ASP A 77 17.36 9.95 8.96
CA ASP A 77 17.55 9.72 10.39
C ASP A 77 18.79 8.84 10.53
N LYS A 78 19.96 9.48 10.69
CA LYS A 78 21.23 8.78 10.99
C LYS A 78 21.16 7.91 12.25
N ASN A 79 20.01 7.90 12.94
CA ASN A 79 19.71 7.16 14.15
C ASN A 79 18.42 6.32 14.01
N LEU A 80 18.20 5.60 12.90
CA LEU A 80 17.14 4.57 12.88
C LEU A 80 17.37 3.62 14.05
N HIS A 81 16.46 3.63 15.03
CA HIS A 81 16.55 2.75 16.18
C HIS A 81 16.04 1.35 15.79
N HIS A 82 16.96 0.41 15.59
CA HIS A 82 16.62 -0.95 15.10
C HIS A 82 15.65 -1.67 16.05
N GLY A 83 15.80 -1.47 17.37
CA GLY A 83 14.87 -1.98 18.38
C GLY A 83 13.42 -1.48 18.23
N GLU A 84 13.22 -0.16 18.17
CA GLU A 84 11.92 0.44 17.91
C GLU A 84 11.32 0.03 16.56
N ARG A 85 12.16 -0.08 15.51
CA ARG A 85 11.73 -0.57 14.20
C ARG A 85 11.17 -1.98 14.29
N LEU A 86 11.88 -2.88 14.99
CA LEU A 86 11.42 -4.24 15.20
C LEU A 86 10.09 -4.28 15.97
N LEU A 87 9.94 -3.46 17.02
CA LEU A 87 8.68 -3.33 17.76
C LEU A 87 7.52 -2.85 16.88
N ALA A 88 7.76 -1.86 16.02
CA ALA A 88 6.76 -1.34 15.10
C ALA A 88 6.27 -2.43 14.14
N ILE A 89 7.18 -3.21 13.56
CA ILE A 89 6.83 -4.32 12.64
C ILE A 89 6.03 -5.41 13.37
N ILE A 90 6.42 -5.74 14.61
CA ILE A 90 5.70 -6.72 15.44
C ILE A 90 4.26 -6.26 15.68
N ALA A 91 4.06 -4.98 16.01
CA ALA A 91 2.74 -4.41 16.24
C ALA A 91 1.90 -4.38 14.96
N GLU A 92 2.49 -3.95 13.85
CA GLU A 92 1.85 -3.89 12.52
C GLU A 92 1.40 -5.27 12.02
N LYS A 93 2.27 -6.28 12.13
CA LYS A 93 1.97 -7.66 11.71
C LYS A 93 1.23 -8.48 12.77
N GLY A 94 0.93 -7.92 13.94
CA GLY A 94 0.27 -8.64 15.04
C GLY A 94 1.04 -9.87 15.54
N LEU A 95 2.37 -9.86 15.47
CA LEU A 95 3.19 -11.03 15.78
C LEU A 95 3.22 -11.34 17.28
N ASN A 96 3.08 -12.62 17.63
CA ASN A 96 3.19 -13.05 19.01
C ASN A 96 4.66 -13.02 19.48
N ARG A 97 4.96 -12.16 20.46
CA ARG A 97 6.31 -11.96 21.01
C ARG A 97 6.97 -13.24 21.51
N SER A 98 6.20 -14.15 22.10
CA SER A 98 6.72 -15.44 22.60
C SER A 98 7.21 -16.32 21.46
N ARG A 99 6.44 -16.41 20.37
CA ARG A 99 6.81 -17.16 19.16
C ARG A 99 7.94 -16.48 18.37
N LEU A 100 8.01 -15.15 18.44
CA LEU A 100 9.10 -14.42 17.79
C LEU A 100 10.46 -14.73 18.42
N ALA A 101 10.53 -14.83 19.75
CA ALA A 101 11.76 -15.22 20.45
C ALA A 101 12.28 -16.59 19.99
N GLU A 102 11.37 -17.56 19.83
CA GLU A 102 11.68 -18.88 19.28
C GLU A 102 12.20 -18.79 17.83
N ARG A 103 11.54 -18.00 16.96
CA ARG A 103 11.99 -17.77 15.57
C ARG A 103 13.36 -17.08 15.46
N MET A 104 13.69 -16.24 16.44
CA MET A 104 14.97 -15.54 16.51
C MET A 104 16.08 -16.38 17.16
N ASP A 105 15.76 -17.61 17.57
CA ASP A 105 16.66 -18.53 18.28
C ASP A 105 17.34 -17.85 19.49
N MET A 106 16.53 -17.20 20.33
CA MET A 106 17.00 -16.52 21.53
C MET A 106 15.98 -16.52 22.67
N SER A 107 16.47 -16.29 23.89
CA SER A 107 15.57 -16.16 25.05
C SER A 107 14.68 -14.92 24.91
N ARG A 108 13.47 -14.96 25.49
CA ARG A 108 12.57 -13.78 25.53
C ARG A 108 13.27 -12.57 26.14
N ARG A 109 14.07 -12.77 27.20
CA ARG A 109 14.85 -11.70 27.84
C ARG A 109 15.82 -11.05 26.85
N THR A 110 16.56 -11.86 26.09
CA THR A 110 17.50 -11.38 25.05
C THR A 110 16.76 -10.60 23.97
N MET A 111 15.60 -11.10 23.52
CA MET A 111 14.76 -10.40 22.54
C MET A 111 14.25 -9.05 23.09
N TYR A 112 13.79 -8.98 24.34
CA TYR A 112 13.36 -7.71 24.94
C TYR A 112 14.51 -6.69 25.01
N ASN A 113 15.74 -7.13 25.31
CA ASN A 113 16.91 -6.24 25.27
C ASN A 113 17.18 -5.67 23.88
N LEU A 114 16.82 -6.37 22.80
CA LEU A 114 16.97 -5.84 21.45
C LEU A 114 16.03 -4.66 21.19
N PHE A 115 14.87 -4.59 21.85
CA PHE A 115 13.92 -3.50 21.61
C PHE A 115 14.45 -2.14 22.08
N GLU A 116 15.34 -2.13 23.07
CA GLU A 116 16.01 -0.92 23.59
C GLU A 116 17.35 -0.65 22.88
N LYS A 117 17.76 -1.53 21.95
CA LYS A 117 19.04 -1.41 21.27
C LYS A 117 18.93 -0.54 20.03
N GLN A 118 19.64 0.59 20.06
CA GLN A 118 19.69 1.56 18.97
C GLN A 118 20.15 0.92 17.64
N THR A 119 21.19 0.09 17.70
CA THR A 119 21.80 -0.52 16.51
C THR A 119 22.07 -1.99 16.74
N PHE A 120 21.58 -2.81 15.82
CA PHE A 120 21.80 -4.25 15.80
C PHE A 120 23.13 -4.57 15.11
N SER A 121 23.79 -5.64 15.56
CA SER A 121 24.89 -6.25 14.82
C SER A 121 24.37 -6.89 13.51
N PRO A 122 25.25 -7.21 12.55
CA PRO A 122 24.84 -7.87 11.31
C PRO A 122 24.05 -9.17 11.53
N SER A 123 24.46 -9.99 12.50
CA SER A 123 23.78 -11.26 12.82
C SER A 123 22.46 -11.08 13.57
N GLU A 124 22.28 -9.98 14.30
CA GLU A 124 21.01 -9.61 14.92
C GLU A 124 20.03 -9.06 13.87
N LEU A 125 20.52 -8.26 12.92
CA LEU A 125 19.75 -7.75 11.78
C LEU A 125 19.19 -8.86 10.92
N GLU A 126 20.04 -9.82 10.51
CA GLU A 126 19.61 -10.97 9.71
C GLU A 126 18.56 -11.81 10.44
N ARG A 127 18.76 -12.08 11.72
CA ARG A 127 17.79 -12.81 12.55
C ARG A 127 16.48 -12.07 12.70
N ALA A 128 16.52 -10.77 12.96
CA ALA A 128 15.32 -9.93 13.10
C ALA A 128 14.52 -9.87 11.80
N ALA A 129 15.18 -9.55 10.68
CA ALA A 129 14.55 -9.48 9.36
C ALA A 129 13.95 -10.83 8.94
N LYS A 130 14.66 -11.94 9.17
CA LYS A 130 14.15 -13.29 8.93
C LYS A 130 12.96 -13.65 9.82
N ALA A 131 13.01 -13.32 11.11
CA ALA A 131 11.95 -13.68 12.05
C ALA A 131 10.63 -12.93 11.81
N VAL A 132 10.72 -11.70 11.30
CA VAL A 132 9.57 -10.89 10.89
C VAL A 132 9.22 -11.01 9.40
N ASP A 133 9.91 -11.88 8.67
CA ASP A 133 9.66 -12.19 7.26
C ASP A 133 9.64 -10.95 6.35
N ILE A 134 10.73 -10.18 6.39
CA ILE A 134 11.01 -9.09 5.46
C ILE A 134 12.48 -9.13 5.03
N SER A 135 12.79 -8.51 3.90
CA SER A 135 14.20 -8.38 3.48
C SER A 135 14.96 -7.47 4.43
N LEU A 136 16.27 -7.70 4.55
CA LEU A 136 17.16 -6.81 5.33
C LEU A 136 17.11 -5.37 4.82
N GLU A 137 17.03 -5.20 3.50
CA GLU A 137 16.91 -3.89 2.86
C GLU A 137 15.59 -3.19 3.26
N ALA A 138 14.48 -3.93 3.30
CA ALA A 138 13.19 -3.42 3.78
C ALA A 138 13.28 -3.01 5.26
N PHE A 139 13.84 -3.87 6.12
CA PHE A 139 14.00 -3.59 7.55
C PHE A 139 14.76 -2.29 7.81
N LEU A 140 15.85 -2.05 7.08
CA LEU A 140 16.72 -0.88 7.24
C LEU A 140 16.19 0.37 6.54
N ASN A 141 15.29 0.21 5.57
CA ASN A 141 14.76 1.32 4.78
C ASN A 141 13.22 1.30 4.80
N PRO A 142 12.61 1.65 5.94
CA PRO A 142 11.16 1.71 6.05
C PRO A 142 10.57 2.66 5.00
N GLY A 143 9.41 2.30 4.44
CA GLY A 143 8.73 3.07 3.40
C GLY A 143 9.37 2.98 2.00
N THR A 144 10.30 2.06 1.77
CA THR A 144 10.77 1.71 0.42
C THR A 144 9.76 0.87 -0.34
N VAL A 145 9.84 0.91 -1.68
CA VAL A 145 9.07 0.02 -2.58
C VAL A 145 9.35 -1.47 -2.29
N ALA A 146 10.48 -1.79 -1.65
CA ALA A 146 10.81 -3.15 -1.22
C ALA A 146 9.91 -3.65 -0.07
N GLU A 147 9.46 -2.79 0.85
CA GLU A 147 8.45 -3.16 1.86
C GLU A 147 7.07 -3.37 1.24
N ALA A 148 6.65 -2.45 0.37
CA ALA A 148 5.35 -2.53 -0.31
C ALA A 148 5.21 -3.75 -1.22
N ARG A 149 6.32 -4.39 -1.63
CA ARG A 149 6.31 -5.60 -2.45
C ARG A 149 6.23 -6.90 -1.67
N ASN A 150 6.64 -6.93 -0.41
CA ASN A 150 6.78 -8.20 0.32
C ASN A 150 5.58 -8.50 1.23
N SER A 151 4.97 -7.51 1.89
CA SER A 151 3.77 -7.78 2.73
C SER A 151 2.49 -7.82 1.91
N ASP A 152 2.37 -6.96 0.90
CA ASP A 152 1.10 -6.78 0.21
C ASP A 152 0.91 -7.76 -0.93
N THR A 153 1.97 -8.26 -1.58
CA THR A 153 1.77 -8.96 -2.85
C THR A 153 1.17 -10.35 -2.69
N GLU A 154 1.64 -11.19 -1.77
CA GLU A 154 1.17 -12.58 -1.69
C GLU A 154 -0.19 -12.69 -0.98
N GLU A 155 -0.38 -11.92 0.09
CA GLU A 155 -1.66 -11.87 0.81
C GLU A 155 -2.76 -11.18 0.00
N MET A 156 -2.44 -10.07 -0.70
CA MET A 156 -3.41 -9.41 -1.59
C MET A 156 -3.72 -10.27 -2.82
N MET A 157 -2.74 -10.99 -3.39
CA MET A 157 -3.01 -11.94 -4.49
C MET A 157 -3.95 -13.05 -4.05
N THR A 158 -3.72 -13.62 -2.86
CA THR A 158 -4.58 -14.65 -2.26
C THR A 158 -5.99 -14.12 -1.98
N GLN A 159 -6.11 -12.91 -1.43
CA GLN A 159 -7.41 -12.27 -1.18
C GLN A 159 -8.14 -11.94 -2.48
N ARG A 160 -7.41 -11.52 -3.52
CA ARG A 160 -7.96 -11.22 -4.84
C ARG A 160 -8.48 -12.47 -5.53
N GLU A 161 -7.76 -13.58 -5.46
CA GLU A 161 -8.23 -14.87 -5.98
C GLU A 161 -9.49 -15.36 -5.25
N LYS A 162 -9.51 -15.26 -3.91
CA LYS A 162 -10.70 -15.58 -3.11
C LYS A 162 -11.90 -14.70 -3.46
N TYR A 163 -11.67 -13.40 -3.66
CA TYR A 163 -12.71 -12.46 -4.06
C TYR A 163 -13.28 -12.78 -5.45
N TYR A 164 -12.42 -13.07 -6.44
CA TYR A 164 -12.89 -13.43 -7.77
C TYR A 164 -13.68 -14.72 -7.79
N LYS A 165 -13.23 -15.73 -7.04
CA LYS A 165 -14.00 -16.97 -6.88
C LYS A 165 -15.37 -16.71 -6.26
N LEU A 166 -15.43 -15.91 -5.19
CA LEU A 166 -16.70 -15.57 -4.55
C LEU A 166 -17.64 -14.79 -5.49
N LEU A 167 -17.09 -13.91 -6.32
CA LEU A 167 -17.85 -13.16 -7.31
C LEU A 167 -18.42 -14.07 -8.41
N GLU A 168 -17.62 -15.04 -8.86
CA GLU A 168 -18.03 -16.05 -9.83
C GLU A 168 -19.15 -16.93 -9.26
N ASP A 169 -18.96 -17.48 -8.06
CA ASP A 169 -19.97 -18.25 -7.34
C ASP A 169 -21.27 -17.45 -7.16
N HIS A 170 -21.16 -16.15 -6.83
CA HIS A 170 -22.32 -15.27 -6.68
C HIS A 170 -23.08 -15.07 -8.00
N ASN A 171 -22.37 -14.86 -9.11
CA ASN A 171 -22.99 -14.70 -10.43
C ASN A 171 -23.69 -15.98 -10.88
N GLU A 172 -23.08 -17.15 -10.67
CA GLU A 172 -23.71 -18.44 -10.97
C GLU A 172 -25.01 -18.63 -10.17
N LEU A 173 -24.96 -18.30 -8.87
CA LEU A 173 -26.13 -18.40 -8.00
C LEU A 173 -27.25 -17.46 -8.44
N LEU A 174 -26.90 -16.26 -8.92
CA LEU A 174 -27.84 -15.28 -9.45
C LEU A 174 -28.51 -15.78 -10.75
N HIS A 175 -27.74 -16.43 -11.63
CA HIS A 175 -28.27 -17.07 -12.84
C HIS A 175 -29.21 -18.22 -12.51
N LEU A 176 -28.82 -19.10 -11.58
CA LEU A 176 -29.67 -20.21 -11.11
C LEU A 176 -30.98 -19.69 -10.50
N TYR A 177 -30.90 -18.65 -9.67
CA TYR A 177 -32.08 -18.04 -9.06
C TYR A 177 -33.05 -17.49 -10.12
N ASN A 178 -32.54 -16.79 -11.13
CA ASN A 178 -33.37 -16.27 -12.22
C ASN A 178 -34.05 -17.39 -13.01
N ASN A 179 -33.31 -18.46 -13.34
CA ASN A 179 -33.88 -19.61 -14.04
C ASN A 179 -34.99 -20.28 -13.21
N LEU A 180 -34.75 -20.50 -11.91
CA LEU A 180 -35.72 -21.13 -11.02
C LEU A 180 -36.98 -20.26 -10.87
N LYS A 181 -36.80 -18.94 -10.79
CA LYS A 181 -37.90 -17.97 -10.74
C LYS A 181 -38.77 -18.06 -12.00
N ASP A 182 -38.15 -18.13 -13.17
CA ASP A 182 -38.87 -18.23 -14.45
C ASP A 182 -39.62 -19.57 -14.55
N GLU A 183 -39.01 -20.68 -14.11
CA GLU A 183 -39.64 -21.99 -14.06
C GLU A 183 -40.86 -22.01 -13.11
N VAL A 184 -40.76 -21.39 -11.93
CA VAL A 184 -41.88 -21.25 -10.99
C VAL A 184 -43.01 -20.41 -11.60
N ILE A 185 -42.68 -19.33 -12.32
CA ILE A 185 -43.68 -18.51 -13.03
C ILE A 185 -44.41 -19.36 -14.09
N GLN A 186 -43.66 -20.16 -14.84
CA GLN A 186 -44.21 -21.02 -15.88
C GLN A 186 -45.12 -22.12 -15.30
N LEU A 187 -44.65 -22.85 -14.29
CA LEU A 187 -45.45 -23.87 -13.59
C LEU A 187 -46.72 -23.29 -12.98
N ARG A 188 -46.66 -22.07 -12.42
CA ARG A 188 -47.85 -21.37 -11.90
C ARG A 188 -48.87 -21.08 -13.00
N ARG A 189 -48.43 -20.71 -14.21
CA ARG A 189 -49.32 -20.49 -15.36
C ARG A 189 -49.97 -21.79 -15.81
N GLU A 190 -49.18 -22.85 -15.98
CA GLU A 190 -49.69 -24.18 -16.37
C GLU A 190 -50.70 -24.73 -15.37
N LEU A 191 -50.42 -24.60 -14.07
CA LEU A 191 -51.32 -25.04 -13.00
C LEU A 191 -52.63 -24.24 -12.96
N GLN A 192 -52.60 -22.95 -13.32
CA GLN A 192 -53.83 -22.16 -13.49
C GLN A 192 -54.66 -22.63 -14.69
N GLU A 193 -54.03 -22.95 -15.81
CA GLU A 193 -54.71 -23.46 -17.00
C GLU A 193 -55.36 -24.83 -16.74
N VAL A 194 -54.65 -25.76 -16.09
CA VAL A 194 -55.22 -27.05 -15.68
C VAL A 194 -56.42 -26.87 -14.74
N LYS A 195 -56.31 -25.96 -13.75
CA LYS A 195 -57.43 -25.64 -12.84
C LYS A 195 -58.64 -25.03 -13.54
N LYS A 196 -58.45 -24.24 -14.60
CA LYS A 196 -59.56 -23.70 -15.40
C LYS A 196 -60.27 -24.84 -16.14
N VAL A 197 -59.52 -25.70 -16.83
CA VAL A 197 -60.08 -26.84 -17.60
C VAL A 197 -60.84 -27.82 -16.70
N ALA A 198 -60.37 -28.06 -15.48
CA ALA A 198 -61.05 -28.91 -14.50
C ALA A 198 -62.34 -28.30 -13.92
N LYS A 199 -62.55 -26.98 -14.03
CA LYS A 199 -63.77 -26.30 -13.57
C LYS A 199 -64.87 -26.24 -14.65
N THR A 200 -64.53 -26.46 -15.91
CA THR A 200 -65.45 -26.39 -17.06
C THR A 200 -65.97 -27.76 -17.50
N ARG A 201 -65.54 -28.85 -16.86
CA ARG A 201 -66.10 -30.20 -16.97
C ARG A 201 -66.93 -30.50 -15.73
#